data_AF-A0A956RAZ4-F1
#
_entry.id   AF-A0A956RAZ4-F1
#
_cell.length_a   1.000
_cell.length_b   1.000
_cell.length_c   1.000
_cell.angle_alpha   90.00
_cell.angle_beta   90.00
_cell.angle_gamma   90.00
#
_symmetry.space_group_name_H-M   'P 1'
#
loop_
_entity.id
_entity.type
_entity.pdbx_description
1 polymer ?
#
loop_
_entity_poly.entity_id
_entity_poly.type
_entity_poly.pdbx_seq_one_letter_code
_entity_poly.pdbx_strand_id
1 'polypeptide(L)' 'MPARKQFQTSLKPNPELARLMAEARTREVSEEELREQRISFAFGNAPPSDLITKDSVRNTSQHIR' A
#
# COMPACT_ATOMS: atom_id res chain seq x y z
N MET A 1 -27.33 -14.40 -12.46
CA MET A 1 -25.96 -13.85 -12.30
C MET A 1 -24.99 -15.02 -12.14
N PRO A 2 -23.96 -15.17 -12.98
CA PRO A 2 -22.99 -16.25 -12.80
C PRO A 2 -22.23 -16.05 -11.48
N ALA A 3 -22.15 -17.10 -10.66
CA ALA A 3 -21.38 -17.06 -9.41
C ALA A 3 -19.92 -16.73 -9.72
N ARG A 4 -19.33 -15.76 -9.01
CA ARG A 4 -17.92 -15.38 -9.21
C ARG A 4 -17.03 -16.59 -8.89
N LYS A 5 -16.28 -17.08 -9.88
CA LYS A 5 -15.37 -18.25 -9.77
C LYS A 5 -14.41 -18.16 -8.57
N GLN A 6 -14.01 -16.96 -8.15
CA GLN A 6 -13.16 -16.75 -6.97
C GLN A 6 -13.72 -17.34 -5.66
N PHE A 7 -15.05 -17.52 -5.57
CA PHE A 7 -15.70 -18.11 -4.40
C PHE A 7 -15.98 -19.62 -4.57
N GLN A 8 -15.56 -20.22 -5.69
CA GLN A 8 -15.69 -21.64 -6.00
C GLN A 8 -14.37 -22.40 -5.83
N THR A 9 -13.38 -21.79 -5.18
CA THR A 9 -12.06 -22.40 -4.94
C THR A 9 -11.95 -22.96 -3.52
N SER A 10 -11.27 -24.08 -3.37
CA SER A 10 -10.91 -24.68 -2.07
C SER A 10 -9.52 -24.24 -1.58
N LEU A 11 -8.99 -23.14 -2.14
CA LEU A 11 -7.70 -22.57 -1.75
C LEU A 11 -7.66 -22.31 -0.25
N LYS A 12 -6.87 -23.12 0.46
CA LYS A 12 -6.51 -22.85 1.85
C LYS A 12 -5.40 -21.80 1.87
N PRO A 13 -5.50 -20.75 2.69
CA PRO A 13 -4.41 -19.80 2.85
C PRO A 13 -3.15 -20.53 3.28
N ASN A 14 -2.00 -20.12 2.73
CA ASN A 14 -0.72 -20.58 3.24
C ASN A 14 -0.64 -20.24 4.75
N PRO A 15 -0.39 -21.21 5.64
CA PRO A 15 -0.36 -20.98 7.09
C PRO A 15 0.60 -19.86 7.51
N GLU A 16 1.75 -19.76 6.83
CA GLU A 16 2.73 -18.72 7.13
C GLU A 16 2.24 -17.34 6.71
N LEU A 17 1.56 -17.24 5.56
CA LEU A 17 0.92 -15.99 5.15
C LEU A 17 -0.17 -15.58 6.14
N ALA A 18 -0.97 -16.53 6.63
CA ALA A 18 -2.01 -16.24 7.62
C ALA A 18 -1.42 -15.73 8.94
N ARG A 19 -0.30 -16.31 9.40
CA ARG A 19 0.44 -15.86 10.58
C ARG A 19 0.96 -14.42 10.41
N LEU A 20 1.65 -14.15 9.31
CA LEU A 20 2.20 -12.82 9.00
C LEU A 20 1.09 -11.76 8.89
N MET A 21 -0.06 -12.12 8.31
CA MET A 21 -1.21 -11.22 8.23
C MET A 21 -1.86 -10.94 9.59
N ALA A 22 -1.89 -11.93 10.49
CA ALA A 22 -2.36 -11.71 11.85
C ALA A 22 -1.44 -10.76 12.62
N GLU A 23 -0.12 -10.94 12.49
CA GLU A 23 0.89 -10.07 13.11
C GLU A 23 0.86 -8.64 12.54
N ALA A 24 0.73 -8.51 11.22
CA ALA A 24 0.65 -7.21 10.57
C ALA A 24 -0.59 -6.40 10.99
N ARG A 25 -1.72 -7.07 11.32
CA ARG A 25 -2.95 -6.40 11.76
C ARG A 25 -2.82 -5.73 13.12
N THR A 26 -1.96 -6.26 14.00
CA THR A 26 -1.78 -5.71 15.35
C THR A 26 -0.63 -4.73 15.44
N ARG A 27 0.17 -4.60 14.37
CA ARG A 27 1.23 -3.61 14.31
C ARG A 27 0.62 -2.22 14.16
N GLU A 28 0.88 -1.36 15.13
CA GLU A 28 0.62 0.07 15.00
C GLU A 28 1.56 0.67 13.96
N VAL A 29 1.00 1.51 13.08
CA VAL A 29 1.75 2.27 12.08
C VAL A 29 1.77 3.71 12.53
N SER A 30 2.97 4.26 12.70
CA SER A 30 3.15 5.66 13.06
C SER A 30 2.72 6.59 11.92
N GLU A 31 2.34 7.83 12.27
CA GLU A 31 2.04 8.85 11.26
C GLU A 31 3.22 9.13 10.33
N GLU A 32 4.45 9.00 10.82
CA GLU A 32 5.64 9.16 10.00
C GLU A 32 5.78 8.05 8.96
N GLU A 33 5.59 6.79 9.35
CA GLU A 33 5.57 5.64 8.43
C GLU A 33 4.45 5.78 7.40
N LEU A 34 3.25 6.17 7.85
CA LEU A 34 2.10 6.37 6.97
C LEU A 34 2.36 7.49 5.96
N ARG A 35 2.97 8.59 6.40
CA ARG A 35 3.37 9.71 5.54
C ARG A 35 4.38 9.28 4.48
N GLU A 36 5.42 8.54 4.86
CA GLU A 36 6.43 8.06 3.91
C GLU A 36 5.86 7.02 2.92
N GLN A 37 4.92 6.18 3.36
CA GLN A 37 4.19 5.29 2.47
C GLN A 37 3.35 6.05 1.44
N ARG A 38 2.63 7.10 1.86
CA ARG A 38 1.86 7.96 0.94
C ARG A 38 2.75 8.65 -0.09
N ILE A 39 3.92 9.16 0.33
CA ILE A 39 4.91 9.74 -0.57
C ILE A 39 5.39 8.71 -1.59
N SER A 40 5.75 7.51 -1.12
CA SER A 40 6.22 6.43 -1.99
C SER A 40 5.15 5.97 -2.97
N PHE A 41 3.89 5.88 -2.53
CA PHE A 41 2.75 5.56 -3.37
C PHE A 41 2.53 6.63 -4.44
N ALA A 42 2.50 7.91 -4.07
CA ALA A 42 2.30 9.00 -5.02
C ALA A 42 3.42 9.09 -6.06
N PHE A 43 4.69 8.92 -5.65
CA PHE A 43 5.81 8.86 -6.58
C PHE A 43 5.75 7.63 -7.51
N GLY A 44 5.48 6.44 -6.96
CA GLY A 44 5.42 5.19 -7.73
C GLY A 44 4.27 5.14 -8.74
N ASN A 45 3.23 5.96 -8.55
CA ASN A 45 2.09 6.09 -9.46
C ASN A 45 2.11 7.41 -10.26
N ALA A 46 3.19 8.19 -10.19
CA ALA A 46 3.28 9.43 -10.94
C ALA A 46 3.45 9.18 -12.45
N PRO A 47 2.98 10.11 -13.30
CA PRO A 47 3.31 10.08 -14.72
C PRO A 47 4.84 10.12 -14.93
N PRO A 48 5.36 9.46 -15.98
CA PRO A 48 6.78 9.52 -16.30
C PRO A 48 7.19 10.96 -16.59
N SER A 49 8.10 11.49 -15.77
CA SER A 49 8.61 12.84 -15.87
C SER A 49 9.90 12.96 -15.06
N ASP A 50 10.92 13.58 -15.63
CA ASP A 50 12.18 13.85 -14.92
C ASP A 50 12.02 14.91 -13.82
N LEU A 51 10.90 15.64 -13.82
CA LEU A 51 10.59 16.66 -12.81
C LEU A 51 9.86 16.10 -11.59
N ILE A 52 9.27 14.90 -11.70
CA ILE A 52 8.60 14.26 -10.58
C ILE A 52 9.60 13.30 -9.93
N THR A 53 10.17 13.72 -8.82
CA THR A 53 11.09 12.93 -8.01
C THR A 53 10.44 12.60 -6.68
N LYS A 54 10.96 11.58 -5.99
CA LYS A 54 10.45 11.24 -4.66
C LYS A 54 10.57 12.42 -3.67
N ASP A 55 11.62 13.23 -3.82
CA ASP A 55 11.83 14.43 -3.00
C ASP A 55 10.86 15.55 -3.35
N SER A 56 10.54 15.76 -4.64
CA SER A 56 9.54 16.76 -5.02
C SER A 56 8.14 16.39 -4.52
N VAL A 57 7.79 15.10 -4.53
CA VAL A 57 6.57 14.57 -3.91
C VAL A 57 6.58 14.74 -2.39
N ARG A 58 7.71 14.45 -1.71
CA ARG A 58 7.86 14.66 -0.25
C ARG A 58 7.68 16.13 0.15
N ASN A 59 8.21 17.06 -0.64
CA ASN A 59 8.04 18.48 -0.36
C ASN A 59 6.58 18.89 -0.57
N THR A 60 5.96 18.44 -1.65
CA THR A 60 4.57 18.81 -1.97
C THR A 60 3.58 18.24 -0.96
N SER A 61 3.78 17.01 -0.45
CA SER A 61 2.88 16.36 0.52
C SER A 61 2.73 17.10 1.84
N GLN A 62 3.67 17.99 2.18
CA GLN A 62 3.63 18.84 3.38
C GLN A 62 2.79 20.11 3.20
N HIS A 63 2.45 20.47 1.96
CA HIS A 63 1.83 21.76 1.63
C HIS A 63 0.42 21.63 1.07
N ILE A 64 -0.01 20.42 0.69
CA ILE A 64 -1.39 20.15 0.27
C ILE A 64 -2.30 20.17 1.50
N ARG A 65 -3.30 21.07 1.49
CA ARG A 65 -4.37 21.19 2.50
C ARG A 65 -5.62 20.45 2.07
#